data_AF-A0A3C0NDF8-F1
#
_entry.id   AF-A0A3C0NDF8-F1
#
_cell.length_a   1.000
_cell.length_b   1.000
_cell.length_c   1.000
_cell.angle_alpha   90.00
_cell.angle_beta   90.00
_cell.angle_gamma   90.00
#
_symmetry.space_group_name_H-M   'P 1'
#
loop_
_entity.id
_entity.type
_entity.pdbx_description
1 polymer ?
#
loop_
_entity_poly.entity_id
_entity_poly.type
_entity_poly.pdbx_seq_one_letter_code
_entity_poly.pdbx_strand_id
1 'polypeptide(L)' 'MSLPPQEELLALHQAASGGDVQIVEEEVMRLQQLNPDYTAFVTRIQELAAEFEYEKIVQIIDQERMR' A
#
# COMPACT_ATOMS: atom_id res chain seq x y z
N MET A 1 11.89 2.23 8.30
CA MET A 1 10.91 1.49 7.49
C MET A 1 11.48 1.43 6.08
N SER A 2 11.63 0.23 5.51
CA SER A 2 11.96 0.12 4.08
C SER A 2 10.67 0.30 3.29
N LEU A 3 10.74 1.03 2.20
CA LEU A 3 9.59 1.35 1.37
C LEU A 3 9.72 0.61 0.04
N PRO A 4 8.62 0.03 -0.48
CA PRO A 4 8.62 -0.46 -1.84
C PRO A 4 8.92 0.68 -2.82
N PRO A 5 9.68 0.43 -3.90
CA PRO A 5 9.89 1.42 -4.94
C PRO A 5 8.57 1.73 -5.65
N GLN A 6 8.53 2.87 -6.33
CA GLN A 6 7.29 3.40 -6.91
C GLN A 6 6.62 2.43 -7.89
N GLU A 7 7.40 1.65 -8.66
CA GLU A 7 6.83 0.66 -9.59
C GLU A 7 6.01 -0.41 -8.85
N GLU A 8 6.45 -0.80 -7.66
CA GLU A 8 5.77 -1.80 -6.84
C GLU A 8 4.51 -1.27 -6.15
N LEU A 9 4.34 0.06 -6.07
CA LEU A 9 3.19 0.71 -5.44
C LEU A 9 2.07 1.07 -6.40
N LEU A 10 2.29 0.96 -7.72
CA LEU A 10 1.34 1.46 -8.73
C LEU A 10 -0.03 0.77 -8.63
N ALA A 11 -0.05 -0.57 -8.53
CA ALA A 11 -1.28 -1.34 -8.44
C ALA A 11 -2.02 -1.06 -7.12
N LEU A 12 -1.29 -1.00 -6.00
CA LEU A 12 -1.86 -0.64 -4.70
C LEU A 12 -2.48 0.75 -4.70
N HIS A 13 -1.80 1.73 -5.30
CA HIS A 13 -2.31 3.09 -5.44
C HIS A 13 -3.61 3.15 -6.24
N GLN A 14 -3.66 2.46 -7.39
CA GLN A 14 -4.85 2.41 -8.25
C GLN A 14 -6.03 1.75 -7.53
N ALA A 15 -5.78 0.63 -6.85
CA ALA A 15 -6.79 -0.08 -6.07
C ALA A 15 -7.34 0.78 -4.93
N ALA A 16 -6.47 1.41 -4.13
CA ALA A 16 -6.88 2.31 -3.06
C ALA A 16 -7.65 3.53 -3.60
N SER A 17 -7.22 4.10 -4.73
CA SER A 17 -7.93 5.22 -5.38
C SER A 17 -9.34 4.84 -5.87
N GLY A 18 -9.53 3.56 -6.25
CA GLY A 18 -10.82 3.02 -6.67
C GLY A 18 -11.67 2.40 -5.54
N GLY A 19 -11.12 2.29 -4.32
CA GLY A 19 -11.75 1.58 -3.21
C GLY A 19 -11.87 0.07 -3.42
N ASP A 20 -11.00 -0.52 -4.24
CA ASP A 20 -11.00 -1.97 -4.51
C ASP A 20 -10.33 -2.73 -3.36
N VAL A 21 -11.16 -3.16 -2.41
CA VAL A 21 -10.73 -3.88 -1.21
C VAL A 21 -9.92 -5.13 -1.55
N GLN A 22 -10.38 -5.91 -2.53
CA GLN A 22 -9.76 -7.19 -2.86
C GLN A 22 -8.35 -6.98 -3.41
N ILE A 23 -8.19 -6.05 -4.35
CA ILE A 23 -6.88 -5.77 -4.93
C ILE A 23 -5.93 -5.13 -3.91
N VAL A 24 -6.43 -4.32 -2.97
CA VAL A 24 -5.60 -3.78 -1.87
C VAL A 24 -5.04 -4.91 -1.01
N GLU A 25 -5.87 -5.89 -0.61
CA GLU A 25 -5.41 -7.04 0.18
C GLU A 25 -4.40 -7.91 -0.58
N GLU A 26 -4.65 -8.18 -1.86
CA GLU A 26 -3.74 -8.94 -2.72
C GLU A 26 -2.37 -8.25 -2.85
N GLU A 27 -2.34 -6.94 -3.09
CA GLU A 27 -1.09 -6.18 -3.25
C GLU A 27 -0.30 -6.07 -1.95
N VAL A 28 -0.97 -5.91 -0.81
CA VAL A 28 -0.33 -5.96 0.51
C VAL A 28 0.38 -7.30 0.73
N MET A 29 -0.29 -8.42 0.45
CA MET A 29 0.32 -9.75 0.57
C MET A 29 1.50 -9.91 -0.40
N ARG A 30 1.35 -9.45 -1.64
CA ARG A 30 2.40 -9.50 -2.66
C ARG A 30 3.64 -8.73 -2.22
N LEU A 31 3.48 -7.51 -1.71
CA LEU A 31 4.57 -6.67 -1.21
C LEU A 31 5.29 -7.30 -0.02
N GLN A 32 4.54 -7.91 0.90
CA GLN A 32 5.13 -8.62 2.05
C GLN A 32 6.01 -9.81 1.62
N GLN A 33 5.57 -10.54 0.59
CA GLN A 33 6.32 -11.67 0.02
C GLN A 33 7.52 -11.22 -0.81
N LEU A 34 7.42 -10.08 -1.48
CA LEU A 34 8.48 -9.52 -2.32
C LEU A 34 9.71 -9.14 -1.49
N ASN A 35 9.52 -8.48 -0.35
CA ASN A 35 10.60 -8.13 0.56
C ASN A 35 10.11 -8.05 2.01
N PRO A 36 10.64 -8.87 2.94
CA PRO A 36 10.31 -8.81 4.36
C PRO A 36 10.51 -7.43 5.01
N ASP A 37 11.43 -6.61 4.49
CA ASP A 37 11.68 -5.27 5.01
C ASP A 37 10.49 -4.32 4.81
N TYR A 38 9.55 -4.66 3.93
CA TYR A 38 8.31 -3.91 3.71
C TYR A 38 7.24 -4.22 4.76
N THR A 39 7.47 -5.15 5.69
CA THR A 39 6.47 -5.57 6.69
C THR A 39 5.83 -4.39 7.41
N ALA A 40 6.64 -3.43 7.89
CA ALA A 40 6.10 -2.26 8.59
C ALA A 40 5.20 -1.38 7.70
N PHE A 41 5.53 -1.26 6.41
CA PHE A 41 4.71 -0.53 5.45
C PHE A 41 3.38 -1.24 5.19
N VAL A 42 3.44 -2.52 4.82
CA VAL A 42 2.22 -3.28 4.47
C VAL A 42 1.28 -3.48 5.66
N THR A 43 1.80 -3.60 6.89
CA THR A 43 0.97 -3.60 8.11
C THR A 43 0.21 -2.29 8.27
N ARG A 44 0.85 -1.14 8.00
CA ARG A 44 0.17 0.15 8.06
C ARG A 44 -0.94 0.27 7.02
N ILE A 45 -0.72 -0.26 5.82
CA ILE A 45 -1.74 -0.28 4.76
C ILE A 45 -2.92 -1.20 5.16
N GLN A 46 -2.65 -2.36 5.76
CA GLN A 46 -3.68 -3.27 6.27
C GLN A 46 -4.57 -2.62 7.34
N GLU A 47 -3.96 -1.91 8.30
CA GLU A 47 -4.70 -1.18 9.34
C GLU A 47 -5.67 -0.16 8.72
N LEU A 48 -5.18 0.64 7.76
CA LEU A 48 -6.00 1.63 7.07
C LEU A 48 -7.11 0.98 6.23
N ALA A 49 -6.81 -0.12 5.54
CA ALA A 49 -7.80 -0.85 4.75
C ALA A 49 -8.92 -1.42 5.65
N ALA A 50 -8.57 -1.96 6.82
CA ALA A 50 -9.52 -2.46 7.82
C ALA A 50 -10.41 -1.34 8.40
N GLU A 51 -9.91 -0.11 8.45
CA GLU A 51 -10.65 1.09 8.85
C GLU A 51 -11.40 1.75 7.67
N PHE A 52 -11.35 1.18 6.47
CA PHE A 52 -11.90 1.76 5.22
C PHE A 52 -11.27 3.11 4.82
N GLU A 53 -10.05 3.39 5.29
CA GLU A 53 -9.32 4.64 5.14
C GLU A 53 -8.46 4.65 3.86
N TYR A 54 -9.07 4.33 2.71
CA TYR A 54 -8.36 4.21 1.43
C TYR A 54 -7.74 5.53 0.95
N GLU A 55 -8.36 6.66 1.27
CA GLU A 55 -7.82 7.99 0.97
C GLU A 55 -6.47 8.22 1.67
N LYS A 56 -6.30 7.72 2.91
CA LYS A 56 -5.04 7.81 3.65
C LYS A 56 -3.96 6.92 3.03
N ILE A 57 -4.34 5.76 2.48
CA ILE A 57 -3.41 4.89 1.74
C ILE A 57 -2.85 5.64 0.51
N VAL A 58 -3.73 6.28 -0.27
CA VAL A 58 -3.32 7.09 -1.43
C VAL A 58 -2.37 8.21 -1.01
N GLN A 59 -2.71 8.96 0.06
CA GLN A 59 -1.87 10.05 0.56
C GLN A 59 -0.48 9.59 0.98
N ILE A 60 -0.37 8.43 1.67
CA ILE A 60 0.91 7.86 2.05
C ILE A 60 1.75 7.54 0.81
N ILE A 61 1.16 6.89 -0.19
CA ILE A 61 1.87 6.50 -1.41
C ILE A 61 2.32 7.75 -2.19
N ASP A 62 1.47 8.77 -2.31
CA ASP A 62 1.78 10.00 -3.04
C ASP A 62 2.86 10.85 -2.35
N GLN A 63 2.85 10.91 -1.01
CA GLN A 63 3.90 11.61 -0.26
C GLN A 63 5.29 11.00 -0.50
N GLU A 64 5.36 9.69 -0.69
CA GLU A 64 6.62 9.01 -0.98
C GLU A 64 7.06 9.17 -2.45
N ARG A 65 6.15 9.44 -3.39
CA ARG A 65 6.51 9.80 -4.79
C ARG A 65 7.20 11.16 -4.90
N MET A 66 7.04 12.03 -3.92
CA MET A 66 7.57 13.41 -3.93
C MET A 66 8.90 13.56 -3.18
N ARG A 67 9.49 12.48 -2.68
CA ARG A 67 10.80 12.45 -2.02
C ARG A 67 11.89 11.96 -2.96
#